data_AF-A0A3B5KFL0-F1
#
_entry.id   AF-A0A3B5KFL0-F1
#
_cell.length_a   1.000
_cell.length_b   1.000
_cell.length_c   1.000
_cell.angle_alpha   90.00
_cell.angle_beta   90.00
_cell.angle_gamma   90.00
#
_symmetry.space_group_name_H-M   'P 1'
#
loop_
_entity.id
_entity.type
_entity.pdbx_description
1 polymer ?
#
loop_
_entity_poly.entity_id
_entity_poly.type
_entity_poly.pdbx_seq_one_letter_code
_entity_poly.pdbx_strand_id
1 'polypeptide(L)'
;MLSYIIGLIRGGFDGIINLIFRLFFSKRRPAITLQDPNIKYALRLLDKQIVSHDTRKFRFALPSPEHVLGLPIGQHIYLTARISGNLVVRPYTPVSSDDDKGFVDLVVKVYFKDVHPKFPEGGKMSQYLESLKIGDFIDFRGPSGLLVYKGKGVFAIQEDKKSPAETKTAKHLGMIAGGTGITPMLQIVTAIMKDPKDQTVCHLLFANQSEKDILLREELEEIQVRHPDRFKLWFTLDRAPEGWEYSQGFISEDMVRDHLPPPGDDTPRRVLRRTL
;
A
#
# COMPACT_ATOMS: atom_id res chain seq x y z
N MET A 1 24.65 58.88 -1.16
CA MET A 1 25.60 57.90 -1.74
C MET A 1 25.89 56.75 -0.78
N LEU A 2 26.18 57.02 0.51
CA LEU A 2 26.50 56.00 1.53
C LEU A 2 25.37 54.99 1.81
N SER A 3 24.11 55.44 1.82
CA SER A 3 22.92 54.60 2.04
C SER A 3 22.63 53.62 0.90
N TYR A 4 23.05 53.93 -0.34
CA TYR A 4 22.86 53.07 -1.51
C TYR A 4 23.86 51.91 -1.51
N ILE A 5 25.10 52.17 -1.06
CA ILE A 5 26.17 51.16 -0.94
C ILE A 5 25.86 50.17 0.20
N ILE A 6 25.30 50.65 1.32
CA ILE A 6 24.89 49.79 2.45
C ILE A 6 23.71 48.87 2.05
N GLY A 7 22.77 49.36 1.22
CA GLY A 7 21.68 48.55 0.68
C GLY A 7 22.13 47.44 -0.28
N LEU A 8 23.14 47.72 -1.12
CA LEU A 8 23.73 46.72 -2.03
C LEU A 8 24.49 45.61 -1.28
N ILE A 9 25.22 45.95 -0.22
CA ILE A 9 25.98 44.97 0.58
C ILE A 9 25.04 44.04 1.37
N ARG A 10 23.95 44.57 1.95
CA ARG A 10 22.93 43.76 2.64
C ARG A 10 22.21 42.79 1.72
N GLY A 11 21.78 43.25 0.53
CA GLY A 11 21.12 42.38 -0.46
C GLY A 11 22.01 41.26 -1.02
N GLY A 12 23.31 41.52 -1.17
CA GLY A 12 24.29 40.51 -1.57
C GLY A 12 24.54 39.45 -0.49
N PHE A 13 24.62 39.86 0.79
CA PHE A 13 24.84 38.95 1.91
C PHE A 13 23.62 38.04 2.15
N ASP A 14 22.40 38.60 2.09
CA ASP A 14 21.17 37.82 2.21
C ASP A 14 21.00 36.85 1.03
N GLY A 15 21.39 37.24 -0.19
CA GLY A 15 21.39 36.37 -1.36
C GLY A 15 22.37 35.19 -1.25
N ILE A 16 23.57 35.44 -0.73
CA ILE A 16 24.59 34.41 -0.48
C ILE A 16 24.15 33.47 0.65
N ILE A 17 23.59 34.01 1.74
CA ILE A 17 23.03 33.19 2.83
C ILE A 17 21.89 32.32 2.31
N ASN A 18 20.96 32.86 1.52
CA ASN A 18 19.86 32.08 0.94
C ASN A 18 20.37 31.01 -0.05
N LEU A 19 21.41 31.32 -0.81
CA LEU A 19 22.03 30.37 -1.74
C LEU A 19 22.75 29.25 -0.99
N ILE A 20 23.52 29.57 0.05
CA ILE A 20 24.13 28.59 0.97
C ILE A 20 23.02 27.77 1.66
N PHE A 21 21.95 28.42 2.15
CA PHE A 21 20.83 27.71 2.76
C PHE A 21 20.14 26.77 1.77
N ARG A 22 19.97 27.16 0.50
CA ARG A 22 19.44 26.26 -0.54
C ARG A 22 20.43 25.15 -0.92
N LEU A 23 21.73 25.41 -0.93
CA LEU A 23 22.76 24.42 -1.24
C LEU A 23 22.93 23.39 -0.10
N PHE A 24 22.78 23.82 1.16
CA PHE A 24 22.93 22.98 2.36
C PHE A 24 21.61 22.39 2.88
N PHE A 25 20.46 23.05 2.67
CA PHE A 25 19.12 22.62 3.14
C PHE A 25 18.12 22.31 2.02
N SER A 26 18.55 22.22 0.76
CA SER A 26 17.74 21.52 -0.24
C SER A 26 17.58 20.08 0.23
N LYS A 27 16.37 19.70 0.65
CA LYS A 27 16.01 18.30 0.95
C LYS A 27 16.37 17.46 -0.26
N ARG A 28 17.54 16.81 -0.23
CA ARG A 28 17.95 15.87 -1.27
C ARG A 28 16.84 14.83 -1.37
N ARG A 29 16.28 14.67 -2.58
CA ARG A 29 15.28 13.63 -2.82
C ARG A 29 15.92 12.30 -2.46
N PRO A 30 15.23 11.43 -1.71
CA PRO A 30 15.78 10.14 -1.34
C PRO A 30 16.09 9.34 -2.60
N ALA A 31 17.11 8.50 -2.52
CA ALA A 31 17.43 7.59 -3.60
C ALA A 31 16.32 6.54 -3.74
N ILE A 32 15.97 6.20 -4.98
CA ILE A 32 14.91 5.24 -5.28
C ILE A 32 15.53 3.88 -5.56
N THR A 33 14.96 2.83 -4.95
CA THR A 33 15.38 1.44 -5.15
C THR A 33 14.90 0.91 -6.50
N LEU A 34 13.60 1.01 -6.78
CA LEU A 34 12.96 0.49 -8.00
C LEU A 34 13.10 1.45 -9.17
N GLN A 35 14.31 1.54 -9.73
CA GLN A 35 14.62 2.47 -10.83
C GLN A 35 14.13 1.98 -12.20
N ASP A 36 14.13 0.66 -12.42
CA ASP A 36 13.66 0.03 -13.64
C ASP A 36 12.69 -1.13 -13.32
N PRO A 37 11.46 -1.11 -13.84
CA PRO A 37 10.45 -2.14 -13.58
C PRO A 37 10.80 -3.54 -14.11
N ASN A 38 11.85 -3.68 -14.93
CA ASN A 38 12.32 -4.95 -15.47
C ASN A 38 13.51 -5.52 -14.69
N ILE A 39 14.22 -4.70 -13.91
CA ILE A 39 15.36 -5.13 -13.11
C ILE A 39 14.88 -5.77 -11.80
N LYS A 40 15.60 -6.81 -11.37
CA LYS A 40 15.40 -7.44 -10.07
C LYS A 40 16.39 -6.87 -9.06
N TYR A 41 15.88 -6.55 -7.88
CA TYR A 41 16.63 -6.01 -6.76
C TYR A 41 16.57 -7.03 -5.62
N ALA A 42 17.68 -7.67 -5.30
CA ALA A 42 17.76 -8.61 -4.19
C ALA A 42 17.76 -7.84 -2.87
N LEU A 43 16.67 -7.94 -2.10
CA LEU A 43 16.54 -7.26 -0.80
C LEU A 43 16.66 -8.25 0.34
N ARG A 44 17.37 -7.83 1.40
CA ARG A 44 17.69 -8.66 2.56
C ARG A 44 16.58 -8.62 3.59
N LEU A 45 16.12 -9.76 4.09
CA LEU A 45 15.20 -9.84 5.21
C LEU A 45 15.88 -9.34 6.48
N LEU A 46 15.35 -8.26 7.07
CA LEU A 46 15.81 -7.65 8.31
C LEU A 46 15.07 -8.19 9.52
N ASP A 47 13.76 -8.34 9.39
CA ASP A 47 12.88 -8.70 10.50
C ASP A 47 11.66 -9.48 10.00
N LYS A 48 11.13 -10.34 10.88
CA LYS A 48 9.94 -11.16 10.64
C LYS A 48 9.13 -11.22 11.92
N GLN A 49 8.03 -10.47 11.94
CA GLN A 49 7.12 -10.40 13.08
C GLN A 49 5.91 -11.34 12.86
N ILE A 50 5.53 -12.07 13.91
CA ILE A 50 4.28 -12.83 13.96
C ILE A 50 3.14 -11.85 14.25
N VAL A 51 2.19 -11.72 13.33
CA VAL A 51 0.99 -10.88 13.47
C VAL A 51 -0.19 -11.72 13.98
N SER A 52 -0.35 -12.93 13.43
CA SER A 52 -1.35 -13.89 13.87
C SER A 52 -0.84 -15.32 13.65
N HIS A 53 -1.67 -16.33 13.91
CA HIS A 53 -1.31 -17.74 13.68
C HIS A 53 -0.75 -18.00 12.26
N ASP A 54 -1.32 -17.35 11.24
CA ASP A 54 -0.94 -17.52 9.84
C ASP A 54 -0.49 -16.23 9.15
N THR A 55 -0.33 -15.13 9.88
CA THR A 55 0.09 -13.85 9.27
C THR A 55 1.42 -13.38 9.81
N ARG A 56 2.25 -12.87 8.92
CA ARG A 56 3.57 -12.31 9.23
C ARG A 56 3.73 -10.92 8.64
N LYS A 57 4.50 -10.07 9.32
CA LYS A 57 5.08 -8.86 8.75
C LYS A 57 6.55 -9.12 8.45
N PHE A 58 6.94 -9.02 7.19
CA PHE A 58 8.31 -9.16 6.72
C PHE A 58 8.88 -7.79 6.41
N ARG A 59 10.01 -7.44 7.01
CA ARG A 59 10.73 -6.19 6.73
C ARG A 59 12.00 -6.49 5.93
N PHE A 60 12.14 -5.87 4.78
CA PHE A 60 13.34 -6.01 3.94
C PHE A 60 14.13 -4.70 3.90
N ALA A 61 15.47 -4.81 3.92
CA ALA A 61 16.37 -3.67 3.78
C ALA A 61 16.35 -3.13 2.35
N LEU A 62 16.26 -1.81 2.23
CA LEU A 62 16.60 -1.10 0.99
C LEU A 62 18.12 -0.91 0.89
N PRO A 63 18.65 -0.50 -0.28
CA PRO A 63 20.11 -0.42 -0.50
C PRO A 63 20.87 0.49 0.48
N SER A 64 20.21 1.49 1.06
CA SER A 64 20.76 2.25 2.18
C SER A 64 19.65 2.78 3.11
N PRO A 65 19.98 3.21 4.33
CA PRO A 65 19.02 3.81 5.27
C PRO A 65 18.29 5.04 4.74
N GLU A 66 18.80 5.70 3.69
CA GLU A 66 18.20 6.89 3.08
C GLU A 66 17.40 6.58 1.80
N HIS A 67 17.41 5.33 1.34
CA HIS A 67 16.60 4.92 0.19
C HIS A 67 15.12 4.86 0.56
N VAL A 68 14.29 5.10 -0.44
CA VAL A 68 12.87 4.72 -0.45
C VAL A 68 12.66 3.65 -1.51
N LEU A 69 11.51 2.96 -1.47
CA LEU A 69 11.25 1.89 -2.43
C LEU A 69 11.07 2.45 -3.84
N GLY A 70 10.36 3.57 -3.99
CA GLY A 70 9.94 4.14 -5.26
C GLY A 70 8.68 3.48 -5.78
N LEU A 71 7.66 3.34 -4.95
CA LEU A 71 6.41 2.67 -5.30
C LEU A 71 5.24 3.67 -5.35
N PRO A 72 4.77 4.05 -6.56
CA PRO A 72 3.58 4.87 -6.68
C PRO A 72 2.36 4.24 -6.00
N ILE A 73 1.58 5.05 -5.29
CA ILE A 73 0.37 4.61 -4.59
C ILE A 73 -0.62 4.00 -5.59
N GLY A 74 -1.12 2.79 -5.31
CA GLY A 74 -1.98 2.01 -6.20
C GLY A 74 -1.24 0.92 -6.99
N GLN A 75 0.10 0.91 -6.96
CA GLN A 75 0.92 -0.13 -7.59
C GLN A 75 1.45 -1.15 -6.57
N HIS A 76 1.99 -2.25 -7.08
CA HIS A 76 2.58 -3.35 -6.31
C HIS A 76 3.95 -3.75 -6.85
N ILE A 77 4.65 -4.58 -6.08
CA ILE A 77 5.89 -5.24 -6.50
C ILE A 77 5.63 -6.71 -6.82
N TYR A 78 6.57 -7.36 -7.49
CA TYR A 78 6.65 -8.80 -7.63
C TYR A 78 7.82 -9.35 -6.84
N LEU A 79 7.56 -10.37 -6.04
CA LEU A 79 8.59 -11.23 -5.49
C LEU A 79 8.85 -12.39 -6.44
N THR A 80 10.13 -12.69 -6.66
CA THR A 80 10.58 -13.79 -7.49
C THR A 80 11.51 -14.71 -6.71
N ALA A 81 11.24 -16.01 -6.76
CA ALA A 81 12.10 -17.02 -6.13
C ALA A 81 12.06 -18.33 -6.93
N ARG A 82 13.14 -19.12 -6.84
CA ARG A 82 13.17 -20.48 -7.38
C ARG A 82 12.79 -21.45 -6.25
N ILE A 83 11.61 -22.05 -6.34
CA ILE A 83 11.02 -22.91 -5.30
C ILE A 83 10.82 -24.30 -5.90
N SER A 84 11.50 -25.31 -5.35
CA SER A 84 11.47 -26.70 -5.86
C SER A 84 11.75 -26.77 -7.37
N GLY A 85 12.79 -26.08 -7.83
CA GLY A 85 13.21 -26.05 -9.23
C GLY A 85 12.37 -25.14 -10.16
N ASN A 86 11.25 -24.59 -9.70
CA ASN A 86 10.36 -23.75 -10.50
C ASN A 86 10.51 -22.27 -10.16
N LEU A 87 10.48 -21.40 -11.18
CA LEU A 87 10.43 -19.96 -10.96
C LEU A 87 9.00 -19.56 -10.54
N VAL A 88 8.87 -19.04 -9.33
CA VAL A 88 7.60 -18.56 -8.78
C VAL A 88 7.64 -17.05 -8.67
N VAL A 89 6.67 -16.39 -9.29
CA VAL A 89 6.52 -14.93 -9.27
C VAL A 89 5.16 -14.59 -8.68
N ARG A 90 5.11 -13.74 -7.66
CA ARG A 90 3.85 -13.33 -7.01
C ARG A 90 3.83 -11.84 -6.68
N PRO A 91 2.69 -11.16 -6.90
CA PRO A 91 2.57 -9.76 -6.58
C PRO A 91 2.28 -9.53 -5.09
N TYR A 92 2.85 -8.49 -4.51
CA TYR A 92 2.55 -8.02 -3.15
C TYR A 92 2.50 -6.50 -3.13
N THR A 93 1.52 -5.94 -2.44
CA THR A 93 1.49 -4.50 -2.14
C THR A 93 2.06 -4.28 -0.75
N PRO A 94 3.20 -3.56 -0.62
CA PRO A 94 3.73 -3.17 0.68
C PRO A 94 2.74 -2.37 1.51
N VAL A 95 2.86 -2.49 2.83
CA VAL A 95 2.10 -1.67 3.79
C VAL A 95 2.90 -0.43 4.25
N SER A 96 4.20 -0.39 3.97
CA SER A 96 5.04 0.81 4.06
C SER A 96 4.88 1.71 2.82
N SER A 97 5.28 2.97 2.92
CA SER A 97 5.27 3.95 1.82
C SER A 97 6.66 4.50 1.51
N ASP A 98 6.77 5.39 0.50
CA ASP A 98 8.00 6.14 0.22
C ASP A 98 8.30 7.24 1.27
N ASP A 99 7.53 7.30 2.36
CA ASP A 99 7.90 8.05 3.56
C ASP A 99 8.79 7.25 4.50
N ASP A 100 8.73 5.92 4.41
CA ASP A 100 9.54 4.99 5.16
C ASP A 100 10.90 4.84 4.47
N LYS A 101 11.96 5.23 5.17
CA LYS A 101 13.32 5.16 4.64
C LYS A 101 14.03 3.90 5.11
N GLY A 102 14.83 3.32 4.22
CA GLY A 102 15.73 2.22 4.52
C GLY A 102 15.10 0.83 4.56
N PHE A 103 13.77 0.71 4.51
CA PHE A 103 13.08 -0.57 4.53
C PHE A 103 11.78 -0.60 3.72
N VAL A 104 11.28 -1.81 3.48
CA VAL A 104 9.94 -2.09 2.96
C VAL A 104 9.28 -3.18 3.80
N ASP A 105 8.02 -2.96 4.22
CA ASP A 105 7.23 -3.92 4.99
C ASP A 105 6.17 -4.60 4.10
N LEU A 106 6.15 -5.93 4.12
CA LEU A 106 5.11 -6.77 3.52
C LEU A 106 4.33 -7.49 4.62
N VAL A 107 3.00 -7.40 4.59
CA VAL A 107 2.12 -8.22 5.43
C VAL A 107 1.57 -9.36 4.59
N VAL A 108 1.85 -10.60 5.00
CA VAL A 108 1.60 -11.79 4.20
C VAL A 108 0.91 -12.84 5.05
N LYS A 109 -0.23 -13.32 4.53
CA LYS A 109 -0.88 -14.54 5.02
C LYS A 109 -0.14 -15.76 4.47
N VAL A 110 0.31 -16.62 5.37
CA VAL A 110 1.02 -17.86 5.11
C VAL A 110 0.01 -18.99 4.94
N TYR A 111 -0.18 -19.41 3.69
CA TYR A 111 -0.97 -20.59 3.38
C TYR A 111 -0.15 -21.85 3.66
N PHE A 112 -0.22 -22.38 4.88
CA PHE A 112 0.47 -23.61 5.26
C PHE A 112 -0.09 -24.83 4.52
N LYS A 113 0.79 -25.78 4.20
CA LYS A 113 0.39 -27.12 3.75
C LYS A 113 -0.43 -27.85 4.82
N ASP A 114 -1.20 -28.84 4.39
CA ASP A 114 -1.99 -29.73 5.25
C ASP A 114 -3.07 -29.03 6.10
N VAL A 115 -3.42 -27.77 5.79
CA VAL A 115 -4.48 -27.01 6.48
C VAL A 115 -5.79 -26.99 5.71
N HIS A 116 -5.76 -26.68 4.42
CA HIS A 116 -6.98 -26.52 3.62
C HIS A 116 -7.20 -27.74 2.70
N PRO A 117 -8.35 -28.44 2.76
CA PRO A 117 -8.55 -29.72 2.05
C PRO A 117 -8.47 -29.58 0.52
N LYS A 118 -8.87 -28.43 -0.04
CA LYS A 118 -8.74 -28.17 -1.48
C LYS A 118 -7.32 -27.75 -1.92
N PHE A 119 -6.46 -27.39 -0.97
CA PHE A 119 -5.11 -26.87 -1.24
C PHE A 119 -4.09 -27.52 -0.30
N PRO A 120 -3.92 -28.86 -0.37
CA PRO A 120 -3.08 -29.61 0.57
C PRO A 120 -1.61 -29.17 0.55
N GLU A 121 -1.09 -28.73 -0.60
CA GLU A 121 0.29 -28.25 -0.74
C GLU A 121 0.54 -26.84 -0.17
N GLY A 122 -0.52 -26.12 0.20
CA GLY A 122 -0.45 -24.73 0.64
C GLY A 122 0.06 -23.75 -0.44
N GLY A 123 0.50 -22.57 0.00
CA GLY A 123 1.00 -21.50 -0.86
C GLY A 123 2.50 -21.58 -1.07
N LYS A 124 2.94 -21.71 -2.33
CA LYS A 124 4.37 -21.81 -2.68
C LYS A 124 5.20 -20.62 -2.17
N MET A 125 4.84 -19.40 -2.58
CA MET A 125 5.62 -18.21 -2.23
C MET A 125 5.47 -17.85 -0.74
N SER A 126 4.27 -18.01 -0.17
CA SER A 126 4.04 -17.63 1.23
C SER A 126 4.77 -18.55 2.20
N GLN A 127 4.82 -19.87 1.93
CA GLN A 127 5.63 -20.81 2.73
C GLN A 127 7.14 -20.61 2.51
N TYR A 128 7.56 -20.23 1.29
CA TYR A 128 8.95 -19.86 1.04
C TYR A 128 9.36 -18.60 1.82
N LEU A 129 8.50 -17.57 1.87
CA LEU A 129 8.74 -16.40 2.71
C LEU A 129 8.84 -16.80 4.20
N GLU A 130 7.93 -17.64 4.68
CA GLU A 130 7.97 -18.11 6.07
C GLU A 130 9.25 -18.89 6.40
N SER A 131 9.81 -19.63 5.44
CA SER A 131 11.06 -20.38 5.64
C SER A 131 12.33 -19.53 5.60
N LEU A 132 12.26 -18.28 5.12
CA LEU A 132 13.40 -17.36 5.13
C LEU A 132 13.87 -17.10 6.56
N LYS A 133 15.20 -17.08 6.70
CA LYS A 133 15.92 -16.65 7.90
C LYS A 133 16.28 -15.18 7.77
N ILE A 134 16.43 -14.51 8.91
CA ILE A 134 16.96 -13.15 8.93
C ILE A 134 18.33 -13.15 8.24
N GLY A 135 18.54 -12.22 7.31
CA GLY A 135 19.73 -12.16 6.48
C GLY A 135 19.59 -12.78 5.09
N ASP A 136 18.57 -13.61 4.85
CA ASP A 136 18.31 -14.15 3.51
C ASP A 136 17.82 -13.06 2.55
N PHE A 137 17.95 -13.30 1.23
CA PHE A 137 17.58 -12.36 0.19
C PHE A 137 16.44 -12.89 -0.69
N ILE A 138 15.64 -11.98 -1.22
CA ILE A 138 14.63 -12.28 -2.25
C ILE A 138 14.59 -11.18 -3.30
N ASP A 139 14.31 -11.56 -4.56
CA ASP A 139 14.24 -10.61 -5.67
C ASP A 139 12.92 -9.83 -5.67
N PHE A 140 13.02 -8.51 -5.53
CA PHE A 140 11.95 -7.56 -5.77
C PHE A 140 12.01 -7.03 -7.20
N ARG A 141 10.86 -6.87 -7.84
CA ARG A 141 10.74 -6.19 -9.15
C ARG A 141 9.47 -5.34 -9.20
N GLY A 142 9.58 -4.13 -9.73
CA GLY A 142 8.48 -3.19 -9.86
C GLY A 142 8.98 -1.78 -10.13
N PRO A 143 8.10 -0.77 -10.08
CA PRO A 143 6.69 -0.86 -9.71
C PRO A 143 5.82 -1.43 -10.84
N SER A 144 4.64 -1.96 -10.50
CA SER A 144 3.68 -2.47 -11.49
C SER A 144 2.23 -2.29 -11.06
N GLY A 145 1.36 -1.97 -12.01
CA GLY A 145 -0.07 -1.77 -11.76
C GLY A 145 -0.64 -0.77 -12.75
N LEU A 146 -1.92 -0.93 -13.07
CA LEU A 146 -2.61 -0.07 -14.04
C LEU A 146 -3.23 1.17 -13.40
N LEU A 147 -3.13 1.32 -12.09
CA LEU A 147 -3.73 2.42 -11.33
C LEU A 147 -2.66 3.10 -10.49
N VAL A 148 -2.66 4.43 -10.53
CA VAL A 148 -1.84 5.27 -9.66
C VAL A 148 -2.72 6.34 -9.04
N TYR A 149 -2.76 6.41 -7.71
CA TYR A 149 -3.35 7.52 -6.99
C TYR A 149 -2.38 8.71 -6.99
N LYS A 150 -2.82 9.86 -7.49
CA LYS A 150 -2.03 11.09 -7.62
C LYS A 150 -2.30 12.10 -6.50
N GLY A 151 -3.20 11.76 -5.58
CA GLY A 151 -3.63 12.65 -4.48
C GLY A 151 -4.91 13.43 -4.82
N LYS A 152 -5.63 13.86 -3.80
CA LYS A 152 -6.82 14.72 -3.87
C LYS A 152 -7.90 14.21 -4.83
N GLY A 153 -8.20 12.92 -4.73
CA GLY A 153 -9.20 12.24 -5.53
C GLY A 153 -8.75 11.89 -6.94
N VAL A 154 -7.54 12.27 -7.37
CA VAL A 154 -7.08 12.07 -8.75
C VAL A 154 -6.42 10.70 -8.91
N PHE A 155 -6.91 9.94 -9.87
CA PHE A 155 -6.38 8.63 -10.28
C PHE A 155 -5.93 8.68 -11.74
N ALA A 156 -4.76 8.12 -12.01
CA ALA A 156 -4.33 7.77 -13.37
C ALA A 156 -4.58 6.27 -13.58
N ILE A 157 -5.47 5.92 -14.51
CA ILE A 157 -5.93 4.55 -14.73
C ILE A 157 -5.70 4.16 -16.19
N GLN A 158 -4.99 3.06 -16.40
CA GLN A 158 -4.84 2.42 -17.69
C GLN A 158 -5.87 1.29 -17.84
N GLU A 159 -6.39 1.12 -19.04
CA GLU A 159 -7.22 -0.04 -19.39
C GLU A 159 -6.38 -1.32 -19.45
N ASP A 160 -5.22 -1.23 -20.12
CA ASP A 160 -4.19 -2.26 -20.20
C ASP A 160 -2.78 -1.63 -20.21
N LYS A 161 -1.73 -2.46 -20.24
CA LYS A 161 -0.33 -1.99 -20.14
C LYS A 161 0.16 -1.15 -21.32
N LYS A 162 -0.57 -1.13 -22.45
CA LYS A 162 -0.20 -0.43 -23.68
C LYS A 162 -1.01 0.85 -23.85
N SER A 163 -2.20 0.93 -23.25
CA SER A 163 -3.05 2.10 -23.30
C SER A 163 -2.47 3.28 -22.48
N PRO A 164 -2.66 4.52 -22.94
CA PRO A 164 -2.33 5.70 -22.13
C PRO A 164 -3.19 5.72 -20.86
N ALA A 165 -2.68 6.36 -19.81
CA ALA A 165 -3.44 6.51 -18.58
C ALA A 165 -4.52 7.59 -18.72
N GLU A 166 -5.77 7.25 -18.42
CA GLU A 166 -6.85 8.21 -18.26
C GLU A 166 -6.83 8.81 -16.85
N THR A 167 -7.02 10.12 -16.75
CA THR A 167 -7.18 10.78 -15.46
C THR A 167 -8.65 10.79 -15.05
N LYS A 168 -8.95 10.27 -13.86
CA LYS A 168 -10.28 10.28 -13.25
C LYS A 168 -10.21 10.91 -11.87
N THR A 169 -11.17 11.76 -11.54
CA THR A 169 -11.28 12.38 -10.22
C THR A 169 -12.47 11.78 -9.49
N ALA A 170 -12.28 11.44 -8.22
CA ALA A 170 -13.28 10.84 -7.35
C ALA A 170 -13.42 11.66 -6.07
N LYS A 171 -14.65 11.94 -5.65
CA LYS A 171 -14.90 12.43 -4.27
C LYS A 171 -15.16 11.27 -3.33
N HIS A 172 -15.78 10.20 -3.83
CA HIS A 172 -16.07 8.99 -3.07
C HIS A 172 -15.40 7.77 -3.72
N LEU A 173 -14.78 6.93 -2.90
CA LEU A 173 -14.11 5.71 -3.31
C LEU A 173 -14.76 4.50 -2.63
N GLY A 174 -15.48 3.69 -3.41
CA GLY A 174 -15.96 2.38 -2.97
C GLY A 174 -14.89 1.30 -3.16
N MET A 175 -14.55 0.60 -2.08
CA MET A 175 -13.52 -0.45 -2.05
C MET A 175 -14.12 -1.75 -1.53
N ILE A 176 -13.82 -2.84 -2.24
CA ILE A 176 -14.20 -4.19 -1.82
C ILE A 176 -12.93 -5.04 -1.73
N ALA A 177 -12.61 -5.49 -0.52
CA ALA A 177 -11.45 -6.35 -0.27
C ALA A 177 -11.90 -7.71 0.28
N GLY A 178 -11.11 -8.74 -0.02
CA GLY A 178 -11.24 -10.07 0.58
C GLY A 178 -9.88 -10.59 1.02
N GLY A 179 -9.74 -11.01 2.28
CA GLY A 179 -8.49 -11.54 2.84
C GLY A 179 -7.27 -10.64 2.56
N THR A 180 -6.25 -11.18 1.92
CA THR A 180 -5.00 -10.45 1.60
C THR A 180 -5.17 -9.31 0.59
N GLY A 181 -6.35 -9.21 -0.05
CA GLY A 181 -6.72 -8.11 -0.95
C GLY A 181 -6.85 -6.75 -0.28
N ILE A 182 -6.68 -6.65 1.04
CA ILE A 182 -6.74 -5.40 1.80
C ILE A 182 -5.54 -4.48 1.56
N THR A 183 -4.34 -5.02 1.29
CA THR A 183 -3.11 -4.20 1.26
C THR A 183 -3.08 -3.10 0.21
N PRO A 184 -3.61 -3.27 -1.03
CA PRO A 184 -3.76 -2.15 -1.97
C PRO A 184 -4.75 -1.09 -1.50
N MET A 185 -5.82 -1.50 -0.80
CA MET A 185 -6.81 -0.56 -0.29
C MET A 185 -6.21 0.28 0.84
N LEU A 186 -5.52 -0.37 1.78
CA LEU A 186 -4.82 0.30 2.88
C LEU A 186 -3.79 1.31 2.34
N GLN A 187 -3.03 0.95 1.30
CA GLN A 187 -2.06 1.87 0.70
C GLN A 187 -2.71 3.17 0.21
N ILE A 188 -3.87 3.08 -0.45
CA ILE A 188 -4.63 4.24 -0.94
C ILE A 188 -5.26 5.01 0.23
N VAL A 189 -5.90 4.32 1.17
CA VAL A 189 -6.53 4.92 2.36
C VAL A 189 -5.50 5.69 3.16
N THR A 190 -4.35 5.09 3.50
CA THR A 190 -3.29 5.76 4.26
C THR A 190 -2.78 7.00 3.53
N ALA A 191 -2.61 6.95 2.20
CA ALA A 191 -2.20 8.11 1.41
C ALA A 191 -3.23 9.26 1.46
N ILE A 192 -4.52 8.95 1.34
CA ILE A 192 -5.62 9.93 1.43
C ILE A 192 -5.67 10.54 2.83
N MET A 193 -5.69 9.70 3.86
CA MET A 193 -5.88 10.16 5.24
C MET A 193 -4.70 11.00 5.74
N LYS A 194 -3.49 10.72 5.24
CA LYS A 194 -2.28 11.47 5.54
C LYS A 194 -2.28 12.91 5.01
N ASP A 195 -2.93 13.18 3.87
CA ASP A 195 -3.06 14.55 3.36
C ASP A 195 -4.34 15.21 3.92
N PRO A 196 -4.25 16.19 4.84
CA PRO A 196 -5.43 16.87 5.37
C PRO A 196 -6.16 17.71 4.31
N LYS A 197 -5.53 18.00 3.17
CA LYS A 197 -6.15 18.73 2.05
C LYS A 197 -6.89 17.80 1.08
N ASP A 198 -6.74 16.49 1.24
CA ASP A 198 -7.42 15.50 0.44
C ASP A 198 -8.81 15.23 1.02
N GLN A 199 -9.87 15.58 0.30
CA GLN A 199 -11.25 15.45 0.77
C GLN A 199 -11.92 14.16 0.30
N THR A 200 -11.15 13.22 -0.26
CA THR A 200 -11.70 11.95 -0.76
C THR A 200 -12.25 11.11 0.40
N VAL A 201 -13.49 10.64 0.27
CA VAL A 201 -14.15 9.76 1.23
C VAL A 201 -14.03 8.32 0.77
N CYS A 202 -13.49 7.47 1.63
CA CYS A 202 -13.24 6.06 1.40
C CYS A 202 -14.29 5.20 2.11
N HIS A 203 -14.93 4.31 1.37
CA HIS A 203 -15.85 3.30 1.89
C HIS A 203 -15.27 1.91 1.63
N LEU A 204 -14.92 1.18 2.68
CA LEU A 204 -14.34 -0.14 2.60
C LEU A 204 -15.32 -1.19 3.11
N LEU A 205 -15.72 -2.11 2.23
CA LEU A 205 -16.37 -3.37 2.59
C LEU A 205 -15.32 -4.50 2.56
N PHE A 206 -15.02 -5.07 3.72
CA PHE A 206 -13.93 -6.03 3.89
C PHE A 206 -14.42 -7.41 4.34
N ALA A 207 -14.29 -8.38 3.45
CA ALA A 207 -14.72 -9.76 3.66
C ALA A 207 -13.58 -10.67 4.14
N ASN A 208 -13.85 -11.47 5.18
CA ASN A 208 -12.93 -12.50 5.70
C ASN A 208 -13.69 -13.77 6.07
N GLN A 209 -12.98 -14.89 6.28
CA GLN A 209 -13.64 -16.14 6.64
C GLN A 209 -14.15 -16.15 8.09
N SER A 210 -13.36 -15.60 9.01
CA SER A 210 -13.71 -15.48 10.42
C SER A 210 -13.04 -14.23 11.01
N GLU A 211 -13.42 -13.85 12.23
CA GLU A 211 -12.93 -12.62 12.86
C GLU A 211 -11.40 -12.60 13.03
N LYS A 212 -10.82 -13.73 13.42
CA LYS A 212 -9.35 -13.90 13.55
C LYS A 212 -8.58 -13.82 12.22
N ASP A 213 -9.28 -13.88 11.09
CA ASP A 213 -8.70 -13.77 9.75
C ASP A 213 -8.65 -12.32 9.25
N ILE A 214 -9.24 -11.36 9.98
CA ILE A 214 -9.24 -9.95 9.58
C ILE A 214 -7.81 -9.41 9.68
N LEU A 215 -7.18 -9.28 8.52
CA LEU A 215 -5.85 -8.68 8.39
C LEU A 215 -5.90 -7.19 8.64
N LEU A 216 -4.98 -6.69 9.48
CA LEU A 216 -4.78 -5.26 9.75
C LEU A 216 -6.02 -4.59 10.37
N ARG A 217 -6.76 -5.34 11.21
CA ARG A 217 -7.99 -4.86 11.82
C ARG A 217 -7.75 -3.61 12.67
N GLU A 218 -6.80 -3.69 13.60
CA GLU A 218 -6.49 -2.61 14.54
C GLU A 218 -6.11 -1.33 13.78
N GLU A 219 -5.28 -1.45 12.73
CA GLU A 219 -4.87 -0.31 11.92
C GLU A 219 -6.07 0.32 11.16
N LEU A 220 -6.97 -0.50 10.60
CA LEU A 220 -8.17 0.00 9.91
C LEU A 220 -9.12 0.70 10.88
N GLU A 221 -9.36 0.11 12.06
CA GLU A 221 -10.21 0.70 13.09
C GLU A 221 -9.61 2.01 13.62
N GLU A 222 -8.29 2.07 13.83
CA GLU A 222 -7.59 3.29 14.24
C GLU A 222 -7.73 4.40 13.18
N ILE A 223 -7.65 4.07 11.88
CA ILE A 223 -7.89 5.03 10.80
C ILE A 223 -9.33 5.53 10.85
N GLN A 224 -10.32 4.65 11.08
CA GLN A 224 -11.72 5.04 11.17
C GLN A 224 -11.96 5.98 12.35
N VAL A 225 -11.41 5.68 13.53
CA VAL A 225 -11.54 6.52 14.73
C VAL A 225 -10.92 7.91 14.50
N ARG A 226 -9.77 7.99 13.82
CA ARG A 226 -9.10 9.27 13.54
C ARG A 226 -9.73 10.07 12.40
N HIS A 227 -10.40 9.41 11.46
CA HIS A 227 -10.98 10.04 10.27
C HIS A 227 -12.41 9.58 9.99
N PRO A 228 -13.33 9.69 10.97
CA PRO A 228 -14.67 9.11 10.86
C PRO A 228 -15.48 9.69 9.70
N ASP A 229 -15.22 10.95 9.31
CA ASP A 229 -15.91 11.60 8.19
C ASP A 229 -15.40 11.15 6.81
N ARG A 230 -14.14 10.71 6.72
CA ARG A 230 -13.48 10.35 5.45
C ARG A 230 -13.23 8.86 5.28
N PHE A 231 -13.31 8.04 6.33
CA PHE A 231 -13.13 6.59 6.24
C PHE A 231 -14.30 5.86 6.89
N LYS A 232 -15.06 5.12 6.07
CA LYS A 232 -16.17 4.26 6.47
C LYS A 232 -15.73 2.80 6.31
N LEU A 233 -15.71 2.05 7.40
CA LEU A 233 -15.28 0.65 7.44
C LEU A 233 -16.46 -0.25 7.76
N TRP A 234 -16.65 -1.30 6.96
CA TRP A 234 -17.64 -2.33 7.21
C TRP A 234 -17.04 -3.71 6.95
N PHE A 235 -17.34 -4.65 7.84
CA PHE A 235 -16.85 -6.02 7.73
C PHE A 235 -17.96 -7.00 7.33
N THR A 236 -17.58 -8.09 6.68
CA THR A 236 -18.43 -9.28 6.60
C THR A 236 -17.62 -10.54 6.83
N LEU A 237 -18.19 -11.52 7.53
CA LEU A 237 -17.54 -12.78 7.86
C LEU A 237 -18.34 -13.98 7.37
N ASP A 238 -17.68 -14.97 6.73
CA ASP A 238 -18.36 -16.23 6.38
C ASP A 238 -18.90 -16.92 7.65
N ARG A 239 -18.09 -16.94 8.71
CA ARG A 239 -18.39 -17.52 10.02
C ARG A 239 -18.23 -16.44 11.09
N ALA A 240 -19.32 -15.74 11.40
CA ALA A 240 -19.36 -14.74 12.44
C ALA A 240 -19.50 -15.38 13.84
N PRO A 241 -18.80 -14.85 14.87
CA PRO A 241 -19.03 -15.24 16.24
C PRO A 241 -20.38 -14.71 16.76
N GLU A 242 -20.81 -15.20 17.93
CA GLU A 242 -21.95 -14.61 18.64
C GLU A 242 -21.67 -13.14 19.00
N GLY A 243 -22.66 -12.26 18.84
CA GLY A 243 -22.52 -10.83 19.12
C GLY A 243 -21.78 -10.03 18.04
N TRP A 244 -21.54 -10.59 16.85
CA TRP A 244 -20.94 -9.87 15.73
C TRP A 244 -21.81 -8.70 15.26
N GLU A 245 -21.26 -7.49 15.29
CA GLU A 245 -22.00 -6.25 15.02
C GLU A 245 -22.10 -5.89 13.53
N TYR A 246 -21.39 -6.61 12.66
CA TYR A 246 -21.37 -6.35 11.22
C TYR A 246 -22.10 -7.45 10.44
N SER A 247 -21.93 -7.44 9.11
CA SER A 247 -22.58 -8.43 8.25
C SER A 247 -21.97 -9.83 8.39
N GLN A 248 -22.78 -10.84 8.02
CA GLN A 248 -22.36 -12.23 7.91
C GLN A 248 -22.62 -12.76 6.49
N GLY A 249 -21.71 -13.59 6.00
CA GLY A 249 -21.78 -14.25 4.70
C GLY A 249 -20.95 -13.57 3.62
N PHE A 250 -21.08 -14.09 2.40
CA PHE A 250 -20.47 -13.48 1.22
C PHE A 250 -21.07 -12.11 0.93
N ILE A 251 -20.29 -11.27 0.25
CA ILE A 251 -20.72 -9.93 -0.16
C ILE A 251 -22.00 -10.02 -0.99
N SER A 252 -23.06 -9.37 -0.50
CA SER A 252 -24.37 -9.32 -1.13
C SER A 252 -24.62 -7.96 -1.80
N GLU A 253 -25.68 -7.90 -2.60
CA GLU A 253 -26.16 -6.64 -3.18
C GLU A 253 -26.55 -5.63 -2.09
N ASP A 254 -27.21 -6.09 -1.02
CA ASP A 254 -27.60 -5.24 0.11
C ASP A 254 -26.38 -4.62 0.79
N MET A 255 -25.34 -5.41 1.07
CA MET A 255 -24.10 -4.88 1.66
C MET A 255 -23.44 -3.83 0.76
N VAL A 256 -23.47 -4.03 -0.57
CA VAL A 256 -22.93 -3.05 -1.52
C VAL A 256 -23.76 -1.77 -1.52
N ARG A 257 -25.08 -1.88 -1.53
CA ARG A 257 -26.01 -0.75 -1.51
C ARG A 257 -25.91 0.05 -0.21
N ASP A 258 -25.75 -0.62 0.92
CA ASP A 258 -25.81 0.00 2.25
C ASP A 258 -24.46 0.58 2.69
N HIS A 259 -23.34 0.02 2.20
CA HIS A 259 -22.01 0.37 2.71
C HIS A 259 -21.05 1.00 1.69
N LEU A 260 -21.38 1.00 0.39
CA LEU A 260 -20.60 1.69 -0.65
C LEU A 260 -21.32 2.94 -1.16
N PRO A 261 -20.59 3.92 -1.72
CA PRO A 261 -21.23 5.11 -2.28
C PRO A 261 -22.11 4.74 -3.47
N PRO A 262 -23.26 5.43 -3.66
CA PRO A 262 -24.10 5.21 -4.82
C PRO A 262 -23.34 5.57 -6.11
N PRO A 263 -23.71 4.96 -7.25
CA PRO A 263 -23.16 5.36 -8.54
C PRO A 263 -23.54 6.82 -8.82
N GLY A 264 -22.56 7.60 -9.27
CA GLY A 264 -22.74 9.02 -9.59
C GLY A 264 -21.52 9.56 -10.33
N ASP A 265 -21.61 10.78 -10.88
CA ASP A 265 -20.53 11.36 -11.68
C ASP A 265 -19.24 11.60 -10.84
N ASP A 266 -19.39 11.77 -9.53
CA ASP A 266 -18.30 11.93 -8.56
C ASP A 266 -17.79 10.61 -7.94
N THR A 267 -18.37 9.46 -8.35
CA THR A 267 -18.01 8.10 -7.91
C THR A 267 -17.53 7.30 -9.14
N PRO A 268 -16.22 7.03 -9.30
CA PRO A 268 -15.73 6.26 -10.44
C PRO A 268 -16.44 4.90 -10.48
N ARG A 269 -16.96 4.51 -11.65
CA ARG A 269 -17.69 3.24 -11.86
C ARG A 269 -16.84 1.97 -11.69
N ARG A 270 -15.62 2.08 -11.17
CA ARG A 270 -14.69 0.96 -11.00
C ARG A 270 -14.48 0.70 -9.51
N VAL A 271 -15.11 -0.36 -9.02
CA VAL A 271 -14.82 -0.92 -7.70
C VAL A 271 -13.40 -1.49 -7.73
N LEU A 272 -12.53 -1.04 -6.84
CA LEU A 272 -11.26 -1.72 -6.60
C LEU A 272 -11.58 -3.07 -5.99
N ARG A 273 -11.36 -4.15 -6.77
CA ARG A 273 -11.51 -5.53 -6.31
C ARG A 273 -10.18 -6.24 -6.44
N ARG A 274 -9.74 -6.86 -5.35
CA ARG A 274 -8.65 -7.82 -5.37
C ARG A 274 -9.00 -8.96 -4.43
N THR A 275 -9.16 -10.15 -5.00
CA THR A 275 -9.26 -11.41 -4.27
C THR A 275 -8.06 -12.23 -4.73
N LEU A 276 -7.17 -12.60 -3.81
CA LEU A 276 -6.02 -13.47 -4.09
C LEU A 276 -6.20 -14.81 -3.41
#